data_AF-A0A258DGP5-F1
#
_entry.id   AF-A0A258DGP5-F1
#
_cell.length_a   1.000
_cell.length_b   1.000
_cell.length_c   1.000
_cell.angle_alpha   90.00
_cell.angle_beta   90.00
_cell.angle_gamma   90.00
#
_symmetry.space_group_name_H-M   'P 1'
#
loop_
_entity.id
_entity.type
_entity.pdbx_description
1 polymer ?
#
loop_
_entity_poly.entity_id
_entity_poly.type
_entity_poly.pdbx_seq_one_letter_code
_entity_poly.pdbx_strand_id
1 'polypeptide(L)'
;MKTPNETHPISLTPAPGVVRVLFEGHEIADSDDVLVLQEANYPPVYYLPRVHVRTAFLRKTDKTTHCPYKGQASYFTIYRDRQVIEDAVWSYEAPYPALSPIAGRLAFYPEHVEFQLGDLTPAQTEILDVGEVIRHTDSGSGNSQADHWPPNVAMPDPEREERDVDQPYRDIGSP
;
A
#
# COMPACT_ATOMS: atom_id res chain seq x y z
N MET A 1 28.42 -1.65 -14.37
CA MET A 1 27.55 -0.86 -13.47
C MET A 1 27.84 0.62 -13.72
N LYS A 2 26.85 1.40 -14.16
CA LYS A 2 26.97 2.85 -14.22
C LYS A 2 26.39 3.41 -12.93
N THR A 3 27.17 4.23 -12.22
CA THR A 3 26.66 5.02 -11.10
C THR A 3 25.78 6.14 -11.68
N PRO A 4 24.61 6.44 -11.09
CA PRO A 4 23.89 7.67 -11.42
C PRO A 4 24.87 8.85 -11.27
N ASN A 5 25.04 9.62 -12.34
CA ASN A 5 25.93 10.77 -12.38
C ASN A 5 25.13 12.00 -12.82
N GLU A 6 25.76 13.18 -12.87
CA GLU A 6 25.12 14.44 -13.24
C GLU A 6 24.44 14.43 -14.62
N THR A 7 24.76 13.46 -15.49
CA THR A 7 24.13 13.28 -16.81
C THR A 7 22.85 12.44 -16.77
N HIS A 8 22.61 11.71 -15.67
CA HIS A 8 21.41 10.89 -15.44
C HIS A 8 20.96 10.98 -13.97
N PRO A 9 20.36 12.12 -13.56
CA PRO A 9 19.87 12.27 -12.20
C PRO A 9 18.71 11.29 -11.96
N ILE A 10 18.85 10.48 -10.93
CA ILE A 10 17.78 9.63 -10.40
C ILE A 10 17.56 10.07 -8.97
N SER A 11 16.35 10.52 -8.65
CA SER A 11 15.92 10.81 -7.29
C SER A 11 14.85 9.84 -6.83
N LEU A 12 14.87 9.55 -5.53
CA LEU A 12 13.85 8.78 -4.84
C LEU A 12 13.26 9.65 -3.75
N THR A 13 11.96 9.90 -3.83
CA THR A 13 11.23 10.69 -2.83
C THR A 13 9.99 9.93 -2.38
N PRO A 14 9.61 9.95 -1.09
CA PRO A 14 8.33 9.43 -0.65
C PRO A 14 7.17 10.12 -1.39
N ALA A 15 6.13 9.37 -1.71
CA ALA A 15 4.87 9.96 -2.18
C ALA A 15 4.23 10.75 -1.03
N PRO A 16 3.63 11.93 -1.30
CA PRO A 16 3.05 12.79 -0.26
C PRO A 16 1.73 12.27 0.33
N GLY A 17 1.31 11.05 -0.03
CA GLY A 17 -0.01 10.53 0.29
C GLY A 17 -0.15 9.05 -0.06
N VAL A 18 -1.38 8.55 0.11
CA VAL A 18 -1.73 7.17 -0.20
C VAL A 18 -1.82 7.00 -1.71
N VAL A 19 -1.20 5.95 -2.24
CA VAL A 19 -1.27 5.59 -3.65
C VAL A 19 -2.05 4.29 -3.78
N ARG A 20 -3.17 4.36 -4.50
CA ARG A 20 -3.94 3.20 -4.92
C ARG A 20 -3.70 2.92 -6.39
N VAL A 21 -3.60 1.63 -6.71
CA VAL A 21 -3.47 1.13 -8.08
C VAL A 21 -4.68 0.27 -8.40
N LEU A 22 -5.41 0.66 -9.44
CA LEU A 22 -6.59 -0.04 -9.91
C LEU A 22 -6.30 -0.67 -11.27
N PHE A 23 -6.75 -1.89 -11.44
CA PHE A 23 -6.78 -2.60 -12.71
C PHE A 23 -8.24 -2.87 -13.08
N GLU A 24 -8.71 -2.31 -14.20
CA GLU A 24 -10.10 -2.42 -14.65
C GLU A 24 -11.12 -2.05 -13.55
N GLY A 25 -10.87 -0.93 -12.86
CA GLY A 25 -11.72 -0.45 -11.76
C GLY A 25 -11.58 -1.23 -10.45
N HIS A 26 -10.72 -2.24 -10.38
CA HIS A 26 -10.50 -3.01 -9.17
C HIS A 26 -9.15 -2.71 -8.54
N GLU A 27 -9.14 -2.40 -7.25
CA GLU A 27 -7.92 -2.20 -6.50
C GLU A 27 -7.05 -3.48 -6.49
N ILE A 28 -5.78 -3.30 -6.87
CA ILE A 28 -4.72 -4.31 -6.84
C ILE A 28 -3.54 -3.91 -5.96
N ALA A 29 -3.46 -2.65 -5.53
CA ALA A 29 -2.53 -2.19 -4.49
C ALA A 29 -3.07 -0.94 -3.78
N ASP A 30 -2.74 -0.80 -2.49
CA ASP A 30 -3.02 0.39 -1.68
C ASP A 30 -1.88 0.57 -0.67
N SER A 31 -1.20 1.72 -0.68
CA SER A 31 0.00 1.96 0.12
C SER A 31 0.21 3.43 0.45
N ASP A 32 0.62 3.71 1.68
CA ASP A 32 1.19 5.01 2.12
C ASP A 32 2.73 5.04 2.04
N ASP A 33 3.40 3.90 2.15
CA ASP A 33 4.85 3.78 1.96
C ASP A 33 5.21 3.62 0.47
N VAL A 34 5.02 4.66 -0.35
CA VAL A 34 5.37 4.61 -1.78
C VAL A 34 6.59 5.47 -2.10
N LEU A 35 7.55 4.89 -2.84
CA LEU A 35 8.70 5.62 -3.35
C LEU A 35 8.45 6.06 -4.79
N VAL A 36 8.57 7.36 -5.04
CA VAL A 36 8.53 7.95 -6.36
C VAL A 36 9.96 8.04 -6.89
N LEU A 37 10.21 7.34 -7.99
CA LEU A 37 11.46 7.43 -8.74
C LEU A 37 11.28 8.41 -9.88
N GLN A 38 12.03 9.51 -9.83
CA GLN A 38 12.13 10.47 -10.92
C GLN A 38 13.49 10.29 -11.61
N GLU A 39 13.48 9.96 -12.90
CA GLU A 39 14.69 9.80 -13.71
C GLU A 39 14.71 10.85 -14.81
N ALA A 40 15.63 11.81 -14.72
CA ALA A 40 15.73 12.91 -15.67
C ALA A 40 14.34 13.53 -16.00
N ASN A 41 13.95 13.52 -17.28
CA ASN A 41 12.68 14.05 -17.77
C ASN A 41 11.63 12.96 -18.05
N TYR A 42 11.85 11.72 -17.58
CA TYR A 42 10.87 10.65 -17.73
C TYR A 42 9.70 10.84 -16.74
N PRO A 43 8.53 10.28 -17.03
CA PRO A 43 7.42 10.26 -16.07
C PRO A 43 7.85 9.61 -14.73
N PRO A 44 7.34 10.10 -13.59
CA PRO A 44 7.63 9.51 -12.29
C PRO A 44 7.10 8.08 -12.23
N VAL A 45 7.87 7.20 -11.58
CA VAL A 45 7.51 5.80 -11.37
C VAL A 45 7.24 5.55 -9.89
N TYR A 46 6.08 5.00 -9.57
CA TYR A 46 5.68 4.65 -8.22
C TYR A 46 6.11 3.22 -7.88
N TYR A 47 6.90 3.07 -6.82
CA TYR A 47 7.36 1.78 -6.29
C TYR A 47 6.66 1.48 -4.97
N LEU A 48 5.77 0.48 -5.01
CA LEU A 48 4.97 0.04 -3.88
C LEU A 48 5.63 -1.17 -3.18
N PRO A 49 5.58 -1.28 -1.85
CA PRO A 49 6.01 -2.45 -1.12
C PRO A 49 5.21 -3.67 -1.60
N ARG A 50 5.89 -4.80 -1.84
CA ARG A 50 5.20 -6.02 -2.31
C ARG A 50 4.10 -6.49 -1.35
N VAL A 51 4.24 -6.22 -0.06
CA VAL A 51 3.26 -6.54 0.99
C VAL A 51 1.94 -5.75 0.82
N HIS A 52 1.98 -4.57 0.21
CA HIS A 52 0.82 -3.73 -0.06
C HIS A 52 0.17 -4.01 -1.42
N VAL A 53 0.71 -4.97 -2.18
CA VAL A 53 0.20 -5.38 -3.49
C VAL A 53 -0.54 -6.71 -3.34
N ARG A 54 -1.71 -6.82 -3.97
CA ARG A 54 -2.50 -8.06 -4.05
C ARG A 54 -1.85 -9.06 -5.01
N THR A 55 -0.73 -9.64 -4.59
CA THR A 55 0.10 -10.57 -5.39
C THR A 55 -0.62 -11.83 -5.86
N ALA A 56 -1.79 -12.15 -5.28
CA ALA A 56 -2.67 -13.22 -5.77
C ALA A 56 -3.00 -13.08 -7.27
N PHE A 57 -3.11 -11.84 -7.76
CA PHE A 57 -3.38 -11.50 -9.16
C PHE A 57 -2.13 -11.40 -10.02
N LEU A 58 -0.93 -11.55 -9.44
CA LEU A 58 0.33 -11.43 -10.15
C LEU A 58 0.97 -12.81 -10.34
N ARG A 59 1.58 -13.02 -11.49
CA ARG A 59 2.50 -14.16 -11.72
C ARG A 59 3.79 -13.64 -12.32
N LYS A 60 4.91 -14.03 -11.71
CA LYS A 60 6.23 -13.74 -12.24
C LYS A 60 6.43 -14.44 -13.59
N THR A 61 7.01 -13.73 -14.54
CA THR A 61 7.39 -14.29 -15.84
C THR A 61 8.90 -14.58 -15.87
N ASP A 62 9.34 -15.38 -16.85
CA ASP A 62 10.77 -15.63 -17.09
C ASP A 62 11.46 -14.43 -17.74
N LYS A 63 10.71 -13.37 -18.07
CA LYS A 63 11.26 -12.16 -18.67
C LYS A 63 12.04 -11.39 -17.62
N THR A 64 13.28 -11.07 -17.99
CA THR A 64 14.13 -10.16 -17.26
C THR A 64 14.79 -9.18 -18.21
N THR A 65 14.90 -7.92 -17.80
CA THR A 65 15.66 -6.91 -18.56
C THR A 65 16.79 -6.38 -17.69
N HIS A 66 17.94 -6.14 -18.32
CA HIS A 66 19.11 -5.61 -17.63
C HIS A 66 19.24 -4.11 -17.89
N CYS A 67 19.15 -3.32 -16.82
CA CYS A 67 19.39 -1.88 -16.84
C CYS A 67 20.80 -1.57 -16.29
N PRO A 68 21.66 -0.86 -17.02
CA PRO A 68 23.03 -0.57 -16.58
C PRO A 68 23.11 0.30 -15.30
N TYR A 69 22.03 1.00 -14.95
CA TYR A 69 21.90 1.86 -13.78
C TYR A 69 21.14 1.24 -12.61
N LYS A 70 20.29 0.24 -12.85
CA LYS A 70 19.34 -0.27 -11.85
C LYS A 70 19.49 -1.76 -11.54
N GLY A 71 20.16 -2.53 -12.39
CA GLY A 71 20.31 -3.98 -12.22
C GLY A 71 19.31 -4.76 -13.07
N GLN A 72 18.91 -5.93 -12.59
CA GLN A 72 17.96 -6.81 -13.30
C GLN A 72 16.52 -6.53 -12.86
N ALA A 73 15.66 -6.18 -13.82
CA ALA A 73 14.22 -6.11 -13.62
C ALA A 73 13.60 -7.49 -13.88
N SER A 74 12.75 -7.94 -12.96
CA SER A 74 11.85 -9.08 -13.11
C SER A 74 10.46 -8.57 -13.48
N TYR A 75 9.75 -9.26 -14.36
CA TYR A 75 8.40 -8.88 -14.78
C TYR A 75 7.33 -9.81 -14.21
N PHE A 76 6.12 -9.28 -14.08
CA PHE A 76 4.94 -9.99 -13.65
C PHE A 76 3.75 -9.65 -14.53
N THR A 77 2.95 -10.67 -14.81
CA THR A 77 1.70 -10.59 -15.57
C THR A 77 0.54 -10.44 -14.59
N ILE A 78 -0.40 -9.55 -14.91
CA ILE A 78 -1.65 -9.40 -14.15
C ILE A 78 -2.69 -10.38 -14.71
N TYR A 79 -3.31 -11.16 -13.82
CA TYR A 79 -4.41 -12.07 -14.12
C TYR A 79 -5.64 -11.68 -13.29
N ARG A 80 -6.68 -11.15 -13.94
CA ARG A 80 -7.92 -10.79 -13.25
C ARG A 80 -9.11 -10.74 -14.21
N ASP A 81 -10.27 -11.24 -13.77
CA ASP A 81 -11.57 -11.08 -14.45
C ASP A 81 -11.57 -11.41 -15.96
N ARG A 82 -10.81 -12.46 -16.34
CA ARG A 82 -10.58 -12.94 -17.71
C ARG A 82 -9.64 -12.09 -18.57
N GLN A 83 -9.03 -11.06 -18.00
CA GLN A 83 -7.95 -10.31 -18.63
C GLN A 83 -6.58 -10.81 -18.17
N VAL A 84 -5.65 -10.82 -19.11
CA VAL A 84 -4.25 -11.16 -18.90
C VAL A 84 -3.42 -10.06 -19.55
N ILE A 85 -2.72 -9.27 -18.74
CA ILE A 85 -1.81 -8.24 -19.25
C ILE A 85 -0.39 -8.67 -18.94
N GLU A 86 0.27 -9.16 -19.98
CA GLU A 86 1.63 -9.69 -19.91
C GLU A 86 2.62 -8.59 -19.52
N ASP A 87 3.50 -8.91 -18.58
CA ASP A 87 4.59 -8.04 -18.13
C ASP A 87 4.15 -6.62 -17.69
N ALA A 88 2.91 -6.47 -17.22
CA ALA A 88 2.32 -5.19 -16.79
C ALA A 88 2.97 -4.60 -15.53
N VAL A 89 3.73 -5.40 -14.80
CA VAL A 89 4.37 -5.03 -13.53
C VAL A 89 5.83 -5.44 -13.59
N TRP A 90 6.71 -4.63 -12.99
CA TRP A 90 8.12 -5.00 -12.83
C TRP A 90 8.62 -4.75 -11.41
N SER A 91 9.74 -5.40 -11.10
CA SER A 91 10.43 -5.28 -9.82
C SER A 91 11.93 -5.37 -10.02
N TYR A 92 12.68 -4.57 -9.28
CA TYR A 92 14.10 -4.81 -9.09
C TYR A 92 14.29 -5.63 -7.82
N GLU A 93 14.47 -6.94 -7.93
CA GLU A 93 14.64 -7.83 -6.76
C GLU A 93 15.98 -7.58 -6.05
N ALA A 94 17.01 -7.27 -6.83
CA ALA A 94 18.36 -6.98 -6.35
C ALA A 94 18.94 -5.78 -7.13
N PRO A 95 18.48 -4.55 -6.86
CA PRO A 95 19.01 -3.36 -7.51
C PRO A 95 20.44 -3.06 -7.03
N TYR A 96 21.12 -2.18 -7.75
CA TYR A 96 22.42 -1.68 -7.29
C TYR A 96 22.27 -0.87 -5.98
N PRO A 97 23.34 -0.75 -5.15
CA PRO A 97 23.28 -0.12 -3.84
C PRO A 97 22.63 1.27 -3.80
N ALA A 98 22.85 2.09 -4.83
CA ALA A 98 22.27 3.43 -4.96
C ALA A 98 20.73 3.43 -5.05
N LEU A 99 20.14 2.30 -5.45
CA LEU A 99 18.69 2.09 -5.57
C LEU A 99 18.22 0.93 -4.67
N SER A 100 18.97 0.62 -3.61
CA SER A 100 18.55 -0.36 -2.60
C SER A 100 17.16 -0.09 -1.98
N PRO A 101 16.66 1.17 -1.82
CA PRO A 101 15.32 1.39 -1.27
C PRO A 101 14.17 0.82 -2.11
N ILE A 102 14.37 0.61 -3.41
CA ILE A 102 13.35 0.00 -4.30
C ILE A 102 13.47 -1.53 -4.40
N ALA A 103 14.38 -2.15 -3.65
CA ALA A 103 14.58 -3.60 -3.68
C ALA A 103 13.28 -4.34 -3.34
N GLY A 104 12.84 -5.23 -4.24
CA GLY A 104 11.64 -6.05 -4.09
C GLY A 104 10.31 -5.28 -4.20
N ARG A 105 10.34 -3.95 -4.34
CA ARG A 105 9.15 -3.13 -4.59
C ARG A 105 8.62 -3.35 -6.01
N LEU A 106 7.32 -3.17 -6.20
CA LEU A 106 6.63 -3.36 -7.46
C LEU A 106 6.24 -2.01 -8.08
N ALA A 107 6.42 -1.90 -9.39
CA ALA A 107 5.99 -0.77 -10.19
C ALA A 107 5.09 -1.25 -11.34
N PHE A 108 4.15 -0.42 -11.75
CA PHE A 108 3.11 -0.75 -12.73
C PHE A 108 3.20 0.16 -13.94
N TYR A 109 2.89 -0.39 -15.11
CA TYR A 109 2.82 0.37 -16.36
C TYR A 109 1.54 1.23 -16.37
N PRO A 110 1.63 2.57 -16.41
CA PRO A 110 0.47 3.46 -16.31
C PRO A 110 -0.52 3.32 -17.47
N GLU A 111 -0.12 2.72 -18.58
CA GLU A 111 -1.01 2.37 -19.70
C GLU A 111 -1.95 1.18 -19.39
N HIS A 112 -1.68 0.44 -18.31
CA HIS A 112 -2.42 -0.76 -17.92
C HIS A 112 -3.17 -0.62 -16.59
N VAL A 113 -2.88 0.43 -15.82
CA VAL A 113 -3.49 0.64 -14.50
C VAL A 113 -3.87 2.11 -14.31
N GLU A 114 -4.83 2.34 -13.43
CA GLU A 114 -5.17 3.67 -12.95
C GLU A 114 -4.49 3.91 -11.59
N PHE A 115 -3.80 5.06 -11.46
CA PHE A 115 -3.26 5.52 -10.19
C PHE A 115 -4.20 6.54 -9.56
N GLN A 116 -4.60 6.30 -8.32
CA GLN A 116 -5.35 7.26 -7.51
C GLN A 116 -4.45 7.72 -6.36
N LEU A 117 -4.16 9.02 -6.35
CA LEU A 117 -3.38 9.68 -5.31
C LEU A 117 -4.36 10.27 -4.29
N GLY A 118 -4.37 9.73 -3.09
CA GLY A 118 -5.13 10.25 -1.96
C GLY A 118 -4.26 11.13 -1.07
N ASP A 119 -4.88 12.09 -0.39
CA ASP A 119 -4.28 12.75 0.75
C ASP A 119 -4.04 11.74 1.88
N LEU A 120 -3.03 11.96 2.73
CA LEU A 120 -2.88 11.20 3.96
C LEU A 120 -4.17 11.31 4.78
N THR A 121 -4.67 10.21 5.33
CA THR A 121 -5.79 10.30 6.26
C THR A 121 -5.35 11.09 7.51
N PRO A 122 -6.24 11.82 8.19
CA PRO A 122 -5.89 12.57 9.40
C PRO A 122 -5.20 11.71 10.48
N ALA A 123 -5.55 10.43 10.56
CA ALA A 123 -4.94 9.46 11.48
C ALA A 123 -3.48 9.11 11.12
N GLN A 124 -3.06 9.26 9.86
CA GLN A 124 -1.68 9.07 9.41
C GLN A 124 -0.85 10.36 9.51
N THR A 125 -1.48 11.55 9.45
CA THR A 125 -0.81 12.84 9.66
C THR A 125 -0.28 12.98 11.10
N GLU A 126 -0.96 12.41 12.10
CA GLU A 126 -0.51 12.44 13.50
C GLU A 126 0.73 11.57 13.78
N ILE A 127 1.01 10.56 12.94
CA ILE A 127 2.17 9.65 13.12
C ILE A 127 3.47 10.27 12.61
N LEU A 128 3.40 11.30 11.75
CA LEU A 128 4.57 11.97 11.18
C LEU A 128 5.16 13.07 12.08
N ASP A 129 4.57 13.37 13.23
CA ASP A 129 5.07 14.38 14.19
C ASP A 129 5.63 13.76 15.48
N VAL A 130 6.59 12.83 15.38
CA VAL A 130 7.39 12.44 16.56
C VAL A 130 8.87 12.36 16.19
N GLY A 131 9.51 13.53 16.21
CA GLY A 131 10.95 13.73 16.03
C GLY A 131 11.44 15.00 16.71
N GLU A 132 11.24 15.09 18.03
CA GLU A 132 12.06 15.86 18.98
C GLU A 132 12.06 17.41 18.88
N VAL A 133 11.38 18.07 19.83
CA VAL A 133 12.04 19.03 20.74
C VAL A 133 11.44 18.92 22.14
N ILE A 134 12.19 18.29 23.06
CA ILE A 134 12.04 18.56 24.49
C ILE A 134 12.54 19.99 24.75
N ARG A 135 11.61 20.89 25.06
CA ARG A 135 11.86 22.04 25.96
C ARG A 135 10.63 22.28 26.82
N HIS A 136 10.51 21.47 27.86
CA HIS A 136 9.64 21.80 28.98
C HIS A 136 10.43 22.69 29.95
N THR A 137 10.25 24.01 29.84
CA THR A 137 10.53 24.93 30.93
C THR A 137 9.24 25.69 31.19
N ASP A 138 8.46 25.22 32.18
CA ASP A 138 7.73 26.15 33.02
C ASP A 138 7.56 25.56 34.42
N SER A 139 7.95 26.38 35.39
CA SER A 139 7.68 26.20 36.81
C SER A 139 6.36 26.91 37.08
N GLY A 140 5.26 26.17 37.09
CA GLY A 140 3.93 26.71 37.36
C GLY A 140 3.17 25.85 38.36
N SER A 141 3.15 26.28 39.62
CA SER A 141 2.22 25.77 40.64
C SER A 141 0.79 26.22 40.31
N GLY A 142 -0.22 25.35 40.44
CA GLY A 142 -1.62 25.79 40.40
C GLY A 142 -2.65 24.69 40.22
N ASN A 143 -3.54 24.56 41.21
CA ASN A 143 -4.63 23.60 41.34
C ASN A 143 -5.70 23.67 40.23
N SER A 144 -6.36 22.53 39.95
CA SER A 144 -7.79 22.28 40.28
C SER A 144 -8.57 21.50 39.21
N GLN A 145 -9.14 20.40 39.70
CA GLN A 145 -10.51 19.90 39.50
C GLN A 145 -10.92 19.20 38.20
N ALA A 146 -11.68 18.14 38.48
CA ALA A 146 -12.27 17.16 37.60
C ALA A 146 -13.39 17.74 36.75
N ASP A 147 -13.71 17.02 35.66
CA ASP A 147 -15.10 16.61 35.47
C ASP A 147 -15.18 15.24 34.81
N HIS A 148 -16.18 14.51 35.29
CA HIS A 148 -16.49 13.10 35.12
C HIS A 148 -17.40 12.90 33.89
N TRP A 149 -17.07 11.99 32.98
CA TRP A 149 -17.98 11.57 31.91
C TRP A 149 -18.53 10.15 32.20
N PRO A 150 -19.84 9.90 32.08
CA PRO A 150 -20.42 8.59 32.37
C PRO A 150 -20.17 7.56 31.24
N PRO A 151 -19.96 6.27 31.56
CA PRO A 151 -19.74 5.23 30.55
C PRO A 151 -21.02 4.88 29.79
N ASN A 152 -20.91 4.79 28.47
CA ASN A 152 -21.99 4.58 27.49
C ASN A 152 -22.03 3.15 26.92
N VAL A 153 -21.76 2.13 27.73
CA VAL A 153 -21.99 0.72 27.33
C VAL A 153 -22.60 -0.06 28.50
N ALA A 154 -23.88 -0.38 28.35
CA ALA A 154 -24.55 -1.40 29.15
C ALA A 154 -24.16 -2.79 28.62
N MET A 155 -23.81 -3.69 29.53
CA MET A 155 -23.56 -5.11 29.25
C MET A 155 -24.86 -5.78 28.77
N PRO A 156 -24.84 -6.59 27.69
CA PRO A 156 -25.98 -7.44 27.37
C PRO A 156 -26.06 -8.64 28.32
N ASP A 157 -27.28 -8.87 28.80
CA ASP A 157 -27.78 -9.89 29.72
C ASP A 157 -27.46 -11.35 29.26
N PRO A 158 -26.95 -12.25 30.13
CA PRO A 158 -26.48 -13.59 29.74
C PRO A 158 -27.56 -14.70 29.68
N GLU A 159 -28.85 -14.40 29.59
CA GLU A 159 -29.89 -15.43 29.55
C GLU A 159 -30.79 -15.31 28.31
N ARG A 160 -30.40 -15.97 27.20
CA ARG A 160 -31.38 -16.44 26.20
C ARG A 160 -31.03 -17.83 25.71
N GLU A 161 -31.89 -18.74 26.15
CA GLU A 161 -31.92 -20.18 25.93
C GLU A 161 -31.72 -20.61 24.48
N GLU A 162 -30.88 -21.63 24.32
CA GLU A 162 -30.71 -22.45 23.14
C GLU A 162 -32.05 -23.12 22.77
N ARG A 163 -32.44 -23.03 21.49
CA ARG A 163 -33.41 -23.96 20.92
C ARG A 163 -32.88 -24.60 19.66
N ASP A 164 -32.57 -25.87 19.86
CA ASP A 164 -32.36 -26.95 18.91
C ASP A 164 -33.52 -27.06 17.90
N VAL A 165 -33.22 -27.11 16.60
CA VAL A 165 -34.14 -27.59 15.57
C VAL A 165 -33.37 -28.41 14.54
N ASP A 166 -33.39 -29.71 14.79
CA ASP A 166 -33.09 -30.79 13.87
C ASP A 166 -34.27 -30.99 12.87
N GLN A 167 -33.95 -31.04 11.58
CA GLN A 167 -34.69 -31.69 10.45
C GLN A 167 -36.05 -31.13 9.92
N PRO A 168 -36.50 -31.53 8.69
CA PRO A 168 -35.81 -31.52 7.40
C PRO A 168 -36.69 -30.95 6.24
N TYR A 169 -36.06 -30.80 5.07
CA TYR A 169 -36.62 -30.35 3.79
C TYR A 169 -37.86 -31.17 3.36
N ARG A 170 -39.00 -30.50 3.11
CA ARG A 170 -40.14 -31.07 2.38
C ARG A 170 -40.45 -30.30 1.10
N ASP A 171 -40.34 -31.07 0.04
CA ASP A 171 -40.82 -30.89 -1.33
C ASP A 171 -42.31 -30.50 -1.39
N ILE A 172 -42.66 -29.48 -2.18
CA ILE A 172 -43.99 -29.30 -2.79
C ILE A 172 -43.81 -28.63 -4.16
N GLY A 173 -44.26 -29.34 -5.21
CA GLY A 173 -44.09 -28.95 -6.60
C GLY A 173 -45.17 -28.03 -7.17
N SER A 174 -44.94 -27.72 -8.45
CA SER A 174 -45.83 -27.44 -9.59
C SER A 174 -47.19 -26.75 -9.37
N PRO A 175 -47.61 -25.93 -10.35
CA PRO A 175 -48.28 -26.52 -11.53
C PRO A 175 -47.41 -26.52 -12.79
#